data_AF-A0A179UTH7-F1
#
_entry.id   AF-A0A179UTH7-F1
#
_cell.length_a   1.000
_cell.length_b   1.000
_cell.length_c   1.000
_cell.angle_alpha   90.00
_cell.angle_beta   90.00
_cell.angle_gamma   90.00
#
_symmetry.space_group_name_H-M   'P 1'
#
loop_
_entity.id
_entity.type
_entity.pdbx_description
1 polymer ?
#
loop_
_entity_poly.entity_id
_entity_poly.type
_entity_poly.pdbx_seq_one_letter_code
_entity_poly.pdbx_strand_id
1 'polypeptide(L)'
;MTASVPSGFRHLLHQPPPPQPASEIDSNIRSRLRLFVRQEPIAARACGFGNKSRRPIDPLPVIQLLMIDFSPHSEEDMKQLTNPQHVVVCHLFPASQPHGVNPEPQIRSQSNAGCFLEPSETGAVNSDGGSNPTNRQRGKILSGSTCASPFLVGVDPDLANAPEHPRSMASREQSSGTTLMRPPRILPSSDAPQDVPATFFIFSDLCVRTAGWYRLRFRLVDVQETEKLGISPCLHEVWSQSFQVFAAKDFPGMRPTPYLAIRLKDLGAIGIKMREKERGSRQKRTVQSTSEDNIDPVCG
;
A
#
# COMPACT_ATOMS: atom_id res chain seq x y z
N MET A 1 -72.41 6.08 -5.40
CA MET A 1 -71.95 6.07 -4.00
C MET A 1 -70.44 5.84 -4.02
N THR A 2 -69.65 6.91 -3.89
CA THR A 2 -68.18 6.86 -3.95
C THR A 2 -67.64 6.55 -2.56
N ALA A 3 -67.12 5.34 -2.34
CA ALA A 3 -66.49 4.97 -1.09
C ALA A 3 -65.14 5.70 -0.96
N SER A 4 -65.07 6.68 -0.05
CA SER A 4 -63.82 7.37 0.30
C SER A 4 -63.12 6.59 1.41
N VAL A 5 -61.83 6.27 1.21
CA VAL A 5 -61.01 5.56 2.20
C VAL A 5 -60.72 6.51 3.37
N PRO A 6 -60.91 6.08 4.65
CA PRO A 6 -60.66 6.93 5.80
C PRO A 6 -59.19 7.35 5.90
N SER A 7 -58.95 8.61 6.29
CA SER A 7 -57.64 9.29 6.27
C SER A 7 -56.50 8.57 7.02
N GLY A 8 -56.79 7.62 7.90
CA GLY A 8 -55.80 6.86 8.67
C GLY A 8 -55.25 5.60 7.99
N PHE A 9 -55.84 5.15 6.88
CA PHE A 9 -55.47 3.87 6.24
C PHE A 9 -54.55 4.03 5.03
N ARG A 10 -54.17 5.27 4.67
CA ARG A 10 -53.26 5.52 3.53
C ARG A 10 -51.89 4.85 3.71
N HIS A 11 -51.39 4.77 4.94
CA HIS A 11 -50.11 4.16 5.26
C HIS A 11 -50.08 2.63 5.08
N LEU A 12 -51.25 1.97 5.07
CA LEU A 12 -51.36 0.52 4.84
C LEU A 12 -51.44 0.14 3.36
N LEU A 13 -51.66 1.12 2.48
CA LEU A 13 -51.70 0.93 1.02
C LEU A 13 -50.33 1.14 0.36
N HIS A 14 -49.33 1.60 1.11
CA HIS A 14 -47.97 1.82 0.63
C HIS A 14 -47.03 0.91 1.40
N GLN A 15 -46.89 -0.31 0.90
CA GLN A 15 -45.71 -1.10 1.25
C GLN A 15 -44.47 -0.28 0.84
N PRO A 16 -43.48 -0.08 1.73
CA PRO A 16 -42.21 0.46 1.30
C PRO A 16 -41.69 -0.44 0.17
N PRO A 17 -41.12 0.13 -0.91
CA PRO A 17 -40.59 -0.67 -1.99
C PRO A 17 -39.64 -1.73 -1.40
N PRO A 18 -39.69 -2.99 -1.86
CA PRO A 18 -38.75 -3.99 -1.41
C PRO A 18 -37.32 -3.44 -1.58
N PRO A 19 -36.39 -3.74 -0.64
CA PRO A 19 -35.00 -3.31 -0.78
C PRO A 19 -34.52 -3.77 -2.16
N GLN A 20 -34.30 -2.81 -3.06
CA GLN A 20 -33.85 -3.13 -4.40
C GLN A 20 -32.53 -3.88 -4.27
N PRO A 21 -32.37 -5.06 -4.90
CA PRO A 21 -31.07 -5.70 -4.96
C PRO A 21 -30.08 -4.69 -5.54
N ALA A 22 -28.89 -4.58 -4.96
CA ALA A 22 -27.82 -3.72 -5.47
C ALA A 22 -27.73 -3.92 -6.99
N SER A 23 -27.78 -2.83 -7.74
CA SER A 23 -27.95 -2.87 -9.19
C SER A 23 -26.85 -3.76 -9.81
N GLU A 24 -27.18 -4.58 -10.81
CA GLU A 24 -26.19 -5.42 -11.52
C GLU A 24 -25.03 -4.59 -12.14
N ILE A 25 -25.24 -3.28 -12.28
CA ILE A 25 -24.25 -2.29 -12.69
C ILE A 25 -23.16 -2.14 -11.62
N ASP A 26 -23.54 -2.07 -10.34
CA ASP A 26 -22.61 -1.92 -9.23
C ASP A 26 -21.70 -3.15 -9.08
N SER A 27 -22.22 -4.37 -9.31
CA SER A 27 -21.40 -5.59 -9.22
C SER A 27 -20.38 -5.69 -10.35
N ASN A 28 -20.75 -5.24 -11.56
CA ASN A 28 -19.86 -5.23 -12.72
C ASN A 28 -18.71 -4.22 -12.53
N ILE A 29 -19.00 -3.01 -12.01
CA ILE A 29 -17.99 -1.99 -11.72
C ILE A 29 -16.97 -2.47 -10.68
N ARG A 30 -17.42 -3.08 -9.58
CA ARG A 30 -16.54 -3.68 -8.55
C ARG A 30 -15.56 -4.67 -9.13
N SER A 31 -16.02 -5.45 -10.11
CA SER A 31 -15.22 -6.50 -10.74
C SER A 31 -14.09 -5.97 -11.63
N ARG A 32 -14.10 -4.68 -12.01
CA ARG A 32 -13.08 -4.07 -12.88
C ARG A 32 -11.92 -3.44 -12.11
N LEU A 33 -12.13 -2.97 -10.87
CA LEU A 33 -11.08 -2.30 -10.09
C LEU A 33 -9.98 -3.28 -9.66
N ARG A 34 -8.71 -2.87 -9.78
CA ARG A 34 -7.54 -3.68 -9.45
C ARG A 34 -6.57 -2.87 -8.62
N LEU A 35 -6.11 -3.44 -7.51
CA LEU A 35 -4.99 -2.88 -6.75
C LEU A 35 -3.68 -3.48 -7.27
N PHE A 36 -2.66 -2.64 -7.40
CA PHE A 36 -1.30 -3.04 -7.78
C PHE A 36 -0.28 -2.49 -6.77
N VAL A 37 0.64 -3.33 -6.31
CA VAL A 37 1.71 -2.90 -5.38
C VAL A 37 2.84 -2.28 -6.18
N ARG A 38 2.88 -0.94 -6.25
CA ARG A 38 3.93 -0.18 -6.97
C ARG A 38 5.25 -0.15 -6.22
N GLN A 39 5.21 -0.20 -4.90
CA GLN A 39 6.39 -0.25 -4.06
C GLN A 39 6.20 -1.30 -2.98
N GLU A 40 6.94 -2.39 -3.10
CA GLU A 40 6.90 -3.53 -2.17
C GLU A 40 7.60 -3.20 -0.84
N PRO A 41 7.07 -3.65 0.31
CA PRO A 41 7.85 -3.68 1.55
C PRO A 41 9.00 -4.68 1.43
N ILE A 42 10.18 -4.31 1.94
CA ILE A 42 11.38 -5.18 1.85
C ILE A 42 11.81 -5.63 3.24
N ALA A 43 11.81 -4.71 4.21
CA ALA A 43 12.24 -4.99 5.57
C ALA A 43 11.53 -4.09 6.58
N ALA A 44 11.55 -4.47 7.85
CA ALA A 44 11.24 -3.56 8.94
C ALA A 44 12.08 -3.89 10.17
N ARG A 45 12.09 -2.98 11.16
CA ARG A 45 12.63 -3.26 12.49
C ARG A 45 11.49 -3.45 13.47
N ALA A 46 11.53 -4.54 14.23
CA ALA A 46 10.63 -4.75 15.35
C ALA A 46 10.71 -3.59 16.35
N CYS A 47 9.60 -2.92 16.63
CA CYS A 47 9.56 -1.77 17.53
C CYS A 47 9.17 -2.11 18.98
N GLY A 48 8.79 -3.36 19.27
CA GLY A 48 8.23 -3.74 20.57
C GLY A 48 6.89 -3.05 20.85
N PHE A 49 6.43 -3.08 22.10
CA PHE A 49 5.15 -2.47 22.49
C PHE A 49 5.26 -0.99 22.91
N GLY A 50 6.48 -0.48 23.09
CA GLY A 50 6.73 0.94 23.33
C GLY A 50 6.63 1.81 22.06
N ASN A 51 6.46 3.12 22.23
CA ASN A 51 6.36 4.06 21.09
C ASN A 51 7.70 4.72 20.71
N LYS A 52 8.73 4.61 21.56
CA LYS A 52 9.99 5.37 21.43
C LYS A 52 10.88 4.91 20.26
N SER A 53 10.73 3.67 19.79
CA SER A 53 11.59 3.03 18.78
C SER A 53 10.84 2.62 17.52
N ARG A 54 9.71 3.28 17.21
CA ARG A 54 8.92 3.00 16.01
C ARG A 54 9.73 3.30 14.75
N ARG A 55 9.90 2.27 13.91
CA ARG A 55 10.47 2.39 12.58
C ARG A 55 9.44 1.86 11.59
N PRO A 56 8.99 2.69 10.64
CA PRO A 56 8.11 2.23 9.60
C PRO A 56 8.73 1.10 8.77
N ILE A 57 7.87 0.28 8.16
CA ILE A 57 8.22 -0.67 7.13
C ILE A 57 8.93 0.09 6.00
N ASP A 58 9.99 -0.53 5.48
CA ASP A 58 10.91 0.07 4.55
C ASP A 58 11.17 -0.82 3.33
N PRO A 59 11.04 -0.28 2.10
CA PRO A 59 10.44 1.01 1.78
C PRO A 59 8.94 1.03 2.11
N LEU A 60 8.37 2.23 2.24
CA LEU A 60 6.96 2.41 2.58
C LEU A 60 6.06 1.81 1.48
N PRO A 61 5.04 0.99 1.80
CA PRO A 61 4.19 0.44 0.75
C PRO A 61 3.44 1.53 -0.03
N VAL A 62 3.49 1.45 -1.36
CA VAL A 62 2.73 2.32 -2.28
C VAL A 62 1.91 1.43 -3.19
N ILE A 63 0.59 1.66 -3.20
CA ILE A 63 -0.38 0.87 -3.94
C ILE A 63 -1.01 1.80 -4.97
N GLN A 64 -1.23 1.33 -6.20
CA GLN A 64 -1.93 2.07 -7.25
C GLN A 64 -3.26 1.39 -7.56
N LEU A 65 -4.28 2.21 -7.84
CA LEU A 65 -5.55 1.75 -8.40
C LEU A 65 -5.44 1.66 -9.92
N LEU A 66 -5.77 0.50 -10.45
CA LEU A 66 -5.94 0.23 -11.88
C LEU A 66 -7.38 -0.22 -12.12
N MET A 67 -7.74 -0.33 -13.39
CA MET A 67 -9.07 -0.76 -13.81
C MET A 67 -8.98 -1.59 -15.09
N ILE A 68 -9.71 -2.71 -15.12
CA ILE A 68 -9.84 -3.56 -16.31
C ILE A 68 -10.58 -2.81 -17.41
N ASP A 69 -10.04 -2.87 -18.63
CA ASP A 69 -10.60 -2.24 -19.83
C ASP A 69 -10.83 -0.74 -19.63
N PHE A 70 -9.93 -0.09 -18.90
CA PHE A 70 -10.02 1.33 -18.61
C PHE A 70 -9.98 2.17 -19.89
N SER A 71 -10.90 3.14 -19.99
CA SER A 71 -10.89 4.16 -21.03
C SER A 71 -10.76 5.56 -20.40
N PRO A 72 -9.72 6.34 -20.73
CA PRO A 72 -9.57 7.71 -20.24
C PRO A 72 -10.62 8.68 -20.82
N HIS A 73 -11.34 8.27 -21.86
CA HIS A 73 -12.44 9.02 -22.46
C HIS A 73 -13.80 8.69 -21.84
N SER A 74 -13.86 7.69 -20.95
CA SER A 74 -15.08 7.32 -20.22
C SER A 74 -15.17 8.14 -18.94
N GLU A 75 -16.17 9.02 -18.84
CA GLU A 75 -16.42 9.82 -17.63
C GLU A 75 -16.67 8.94 -16.40
N GLU A 76 -17.33 7.79 -16.59
CA GLU A 76 -17.59 6.84 -15.50
C GLU A 76 -16.30 6.18 -15.02
N ASP A 77 -15.44 5.70 -15.93
CA ASP A 77 -14.17 5.09 -15.57
C ASP A 77 -13.28 6.10 -14.82
N MET A 78 -13.26 7.35 -15.27
CA MET A 78 -12.54 8.45 -14.62
C MET A 78 -13.08 8.71 -13.22
N LYS A 79 -14.40 8.84 -13.07
CA LYS A 79 -15.06 9.08 -11.76
C LYS A 79 -14.75 7.97 -10.76
N GLN A 80 -14.75 6.71 -11.21
CA GLN A 80 -14.42 5.57 -10.38
C GLN A 80 -12.93 5.55 -10.01
N LEU A 81 -12.03 5.82 -10.96
CA LEU A 81 -10.60 5.87 -10.70
C LEU A 81 -10.22 6.95 -9.68
N THR A 82 -10.93 8.09 -9.70
CA THR A 82 -10.68 9.23 -8.81
C THR A 82 -11.63 9.31 -7.61
N ASN A 83 -12.43 8.28 -7.34
CA ASN A 83 -13.45 8.32 -6.27
C ASN A 83 -12.81 8.55 -4.89
N PRO A 84 -13.12 9.67 -4.19
CA PRO A 84 -12.53 9.99 -2.89
C PRO A 84 -13.01 9.07 -1.75
N GLN A 85 -14.06 8.29 -1.97
CA GLN A 85 -14.62 7.37 -0.98
C GLN A 85 -13.94 6.01 -0.97
N HIS A 86 -13.04 5.77 -1.92
CA HIS A 86 -12.17 4.61 -1.92
C HIS A 86 -11.14 4.71 -0.79
N VAL A 87 -11.07 3.69 0.05
CA VAL A 87 -10.05 3.55 1.09
C VAL A 87 -9.39 2.20 0.94
N VAL A 88 -8.06 2.15 1.09
CA VAL A 88 -7.34 0.88 1.18
C VAL A 88 -7.01 0.59 2.62
N VAL A 89 -7.41 -0.60 3.10
CA VAL A 89 -7.14 -1.10 4.44
C VAL A 89 -6.02 -2.14 4.37
N CYS A 90 -5.00 -1.98 5.20
CA CYS A 90 -3.84 -2.85 5.30
C CYS A 90 -3.94 -3.78 6.52
N HIS A 91 -3.72 -5.06 6.28
CA HIS A 91 -3.67 -6.12 7.29
C HIS A 91 -2.32 -6.84 7.24
N LEU A 92 -1.80 -7.24 8.39
CA LEU A 92 -0.54 -7.99 8.50
C LEU A 92 -0.84 -9.48 8.70
N PHE A 93 -0.14 -10.33 7.95
CA PHE A 93 -0.23 -11.78 8.10
C PHE A 93 1.16 -12.39 8.27
N PRO A 94 1.33 -13.41 9.12
CA PRO A 94 2.56 -14.18 9.16
C PRO A 94 2.80 -14.84 7.81
N ALA A 95 4.07 -15.00 7.45
CA ALA A 95 4.51 -15.70 6.25
C ALA A 95 5.63 -16.68 6.61
N SER A 96 5.76 -17.73 5.82
CA SER A 96 6.97 -18.57 5.86
C SER A 96 8.12 -17.83 5.21
N GLN A 97 9.34 -18.12 5.64
CA GLN A 97 10.52 -17.66 4.93
C GLN A 97 10.47 -18.19 3.48
N PRO A 98 10.71 -17.35 2.45
CA PRO A 98 10.79 -17.85 1.09
C PRO A 98 11.91 -18.90 1.01
N HIS A 99 11.53 -20.14 0.67
CA HIS A 99 12.46 -21.25 0.50
C HIS A 99 13.39 -20.96 -0.69
N GLY A 100 14.60 -20.42 -0.45
CA GLY A 100 15.48 -20.05 -1.55
C GLY A 100 16.87 -19.49 -1.26
N VAL A 101 17.34 -19.38 -0.01
CA VAL A 101 18.77 -19.15 0.28
C VAL A 101 19.16 -19.92 1.53
N ASN A 102 20.03 -20.91 1.36
CA ASN A 102 20.60 -21.77 2.40
C ASN A 102 21.49 -20.92 3.33
N PRO A 103 21.19 -20.74 4.63
CA PRO A 103 22.18 -20.29 5.59
C PRO A 103 22.98 -21.53 6.04
N GLU A 104 24.28 -21.52 5.79
CA GLU A 104 25.24 -22.48 6.34
C GLU A 104 24.99 -22.77 7.84
N PRO A 105 25.21 -24.01 8.31
CA PRO A 105 24.81 -24.41 9.66
C PRO A 105 25.87 -23.97 10.69
N GLN A 106 25.66 -22.81 11.32
CA GLN A 106 26.43 -22.46 12.53
C GLN A 106 25.68 -22.88 13.80
N ILE A 107 26.02 -24.10 14.22
CA ILE A 107 26.28 -24.54 15.60
C ILE A 107 25.26 -24.10 16.66
N ARG A 108 24.42 -25.10 17.01
CA ARG A 108 23.76 -25.35 18.30
C ARG A 108 24.34 -24.54 19.48
N SER A 109 23.49 -23.72 20.10
CA SER A 109 23.46 -23.60 21.56
C SER A 109 22.01 -23.58 22.00
N GLN A 110 21.63 -24.68 22.64
CA GLN A 110 20.30 -24.94 23.18
C GLN A 110 20.07 -24.06 24.40
N SER A 111 18.91 -23.43 24.48
CA SER A 111 18.19 -23.28 25.74
C SER A 111 16.69 -23.26 25.45
N ASN A 112 16.03 -24.31 25.93
CA ASN A 112 14.62 -24.62 25.74
C ASN A 112 13.72 -23.63 26.49
N ALA A 113 12.70 -23.12 25.81
CA ALA A 113 11.35 -22.94 26.35
C ALA A 113 10.38 -22.98 25.16
N GLY A 114 9.90 -24.18 24.85
CA GLY A 114 8.89 -24.38 23.81
C GLY A 114 7.49 -24.04 24.33
N CYS A 115 6.69 -23.41 23.49
CA CYS A 115 5.24 -23.56 23.51
C CYS A 115 4.78 -23.71 22.07
N PHE A 116 4.45 -24.95 21.71
CA PHE A 116 3.76 -25.35 20.49
C PHE A 116 2.23 -25.26 20.70
N LEU A 117 1.52 -25.31 19.56
CA LEU A 117 0.07 -25.50 19.32
C LEU A 117 -0.76 -24.21 19.24
N GLU A 118 -1.63 -23.96 18.25
CA GLU A 118 -2.04 -24.56 16.96
C GLU A 118 -2.83 -23.44 16.21
N PRO A 119 -3.09 -23.54 14.90
CA PRO A 119 -3.81 -22.52 14.13
C PRO A 119 -5.32 -22.60 14.38
N SER A 120 -5.94 -21.49 14.78
CA SER A 120 -7.40 -21.33 14.74
C SER A 120 -7.75 -20.20 13.78
N GLU A 121 -8.37 -20.57 12.66
CA GLU A 121 -9.08 -19.62 11.80
C GLU A 121 -10.26 -19.05 12.58
N THR A 122 -10.28 -17.73 12.79
CA THR A 122 -11.48 -16.89 12.79
C THR A 122 -11.07 -15.44 13.02
N GLY A 123 -11.35 -14.59 12.03
CA GLY A 123 -11.25 -13.15 12.21
C GLY A 123 -12.35 -12.67 13.15
N ALA A 124 -12.01 -11.73 14.05
CA ALA A 124 -13.00 -11.03 14.85
C ALA A 124 -12.73 -9.51 14.80
N VAL A 125 -13.65 -8.82 14.14
CA VAL A 125 -14.06 -7.44 14.43
C VAL A 125 -14.47 -7.37 15.90
N ASN A 126 -14.09 -6.33 16.63
CA ASN A 126 -14.73 -6.00 17.91
C ASN A 126 -14.93 -4.48 18.00
N SER A 127 -16.20 -4.09 17.94
CA SER A 127 -16.73 -2.87 18.55
C SER A 127 -17.35 -3.25 19.91
N ASP A 128 -16.81 -2.61 20.94
CA ASP A 128 -17.33 -2.19 22.25
C ASP A 128 -18.06 -3.14 23.25
N GLY A 129 -17.75 -2.91 24.54
CA GLY A 129 -18.62 -3.20 25.70
C GLY A 129 -18.31 -4.43 26.58
N GLY A 130 -17.66 -4.24 27.74
CA GLY A 130 -17.97 -5.02 28.97
C GLY A 130 -16.91 -5.99 29.56
N SER A 131 -16.15 -5.50 30.55
CA SER A 131 -15.61 -6.16 31.76
C SER A 131 -14.98 -7.57 31.72
N ASN A 132 -13.63 -7.63 31.78
CA ASN A 132 -12.85 -8.61 32.59
C ASN A 132 -11.38 -8.14 32.77
N PRO A 133 -10.81 -8.02 33.99
CA PRO A 133 -9.52 -7.34 34.21
C PRO A 133 -8.31 -8.27 34.39
N THR A 134 -8.18 -9.38 33.65
CA THR A 134 -7.00 -10.28 33.75
C THR A 134 -6.31 -10.63 32.43
N ASN A 135 -6.66 -9.99 31.31
CA ASN A 135 -5.95 -10.14 30.03
C ASN A 135 -5.43 -8.79 29.50
N ARG A 136 -4.51 -8.15 30.25
CA ARG A 136 -3.90 -6.88 29.86
C ARG A 136 -2.91 -7.10 28.69
N GLN A 137 -3.38 -6.75 27.49
CA GLN A 137 -2.59 -6.21 26.36
C GLN A 137 -1.61 -7.17 25.63
N ARG A 138 -2.12 -8.17 24.90
CA ARG A 138 -1.47 -8.50 23.62
C ARG A 138 -1.81 -7.38 22.64
N GLY A 139 -0.99 -6.33 22.59
CA GLY A 139 -1.20 -5.22 21.65
C GLY A 139 -1.19 -5.70 20.19
N LYS A 140 -1.89 -4.98 19.30
CA LYS A 140 -1.87 -5.27 17.85
C LYS A 140 -0.42 -5.25 17.33
N ILE A 141 -0.03 -6.32 16.62
CA ILE A 141 1.34 -6.50 16.07
C ILE A 141 1.64 -5.46 14.99
N LEU A 142 0.67 -5.16 14.13
CA LEU A 142 0.72 -4.04 13.21
C LEU A 142 0.27 -2.77 13.93
N SER A 143 0.98 -1.67 13.71
CA SER A 143 0.67 -0.35 14.28
C SER A 143 0.95 0.75 13.26
N GLY A 144 0.42 1.96 13.48
CA GLY A 144 0.45 3.04 12.49
C GLY A 144 -0.91 3.21 11.82
N SER A 145 -0.96 3.96 10.72
CA SER A 145 -2.16 4.21 9.94
C SER A 145 -2.41 3.01 9.01
N THR A 146 -3.30 2.12 9.44
CA THR A 146 -3.65 0.91 8.68
C THR A 146 -4.67 1.15 7.57
N CYS A 147 -5.10 2.39 7.37
CA CYS A 147 -5.93 2.82 6.26
C CYS A 147 -5.23 3.93 5.51
N ALA A 148 -5.41 3.94 4.19
CA ALA A 148 -4.91 4.99 3.31
C ALA A 148 -6.04 5.49 2.43
N SER A 149 -6.19 6.82 2.38
CA SER A 149 -7.08 7.55 1.47
C SER A 149 -6.42 7.68 0.09
N PRO A 150 -7.22 7.93 -0.97
CA PRO A 150 -6.70 8.03 -2.32
C PRO A 150 -5.91 9.34 -2.48
N PHE A 151 -4.73 9.23 -3.06
CA PHE A 151 -3.86 10.33 -3.45
C PHE A 151 -3.83 10.40 -4.97
N LEU A 152 -4.63 11.31 -5.51
CA LEU A 152 -4.77 11.52 -6.94
C LEU A 152 -3.61 12.38 -7.48
N VAL A 153 -3.02 11.95 -8.58
CA VAL A 153 -2.07 12.75 -9.37
C VAL A 153 -2.57 12.86 -10.80
N GLY A 154 -2.32 13.99 -11.46
CA GLY A 154 -2.74 14.21 -12.84
C GLY A 154 -2.00 13.32 -13.85
N VAL A 155 -0.76 12.94 -13.54
CA VAL A 155 0.09 12.05 -14.35
C VAL A 155 0.92 11.19 -13.40
N ASP A 156 1.15 9.93 -13.77
CA ASP A 156 2.02 9.03 -13.01
C ASP A 156 3.46 9.63 -12.91
N PRO A 157 4.02 9.81 -11.70
CA PRO A 157 5.35 10.38 -11.53
C PRO A 157 6.51 9.48 -12.00
N ASP A 158 6.23 8.21 -12.28
CA ASP A 158 7.21 7.21 -12.71
C ASP A 158 6.67 6.40 -13.90
N LEU A 159 6.39 7.10 -15.00
CA LEU A 159 5.88 6.54 -16.26
C LEU A 159 6.71 5.36 -16.78
N ALA A 160 8.02 5.37 -16.57
CA ALA A 160 8.91 4.31 -17.03
C ALA A 160 8.64 2.96 -16.33
N ASN A 161 8.08 2.98 -15.11
CA ASN A 161 7.73 1.81 -14.32
C ASN A 161 6.23 1.76 -13.98
N ALA A 162 5.41 2.54 -14.67
CA ALA A 162 3.97 2.55 -14.47
C ALA A 162 3.35 1.29 -15.08
N PRO A 163 2.56 0.50 -14.32
CA PRO A 163 1.86 -0.65 -14.86
C PRO A 163 0.73 -0.18 -15.77
N GLU A 164 0.52 -0.91 -16.86
CA GLU A 164 -0.64 -0.68 -17.72
C GLU A 164 -1.93 -1.13 -17.03
N HIS A 165 -3.03 -0.46 -17.37
CA HIS A 165 -4.36 -0.93 -17.01
C HIS A 165 -4.61 -2.30 -17.65
N PRO A 166 -5.04 -3.32 -16.88
CA PRO A 166 -5.27 -4.64 -17.41
C PRO A 166 -6.41 -4.63 -18.46
N ARG A 167 -6.35 -5.55 -19.42
CA ARG A 167 -7.41 -5.74 -20.42
C ARG A 167 -8.07 -7.11 -20.25
N SER A 168 -9.37 -7.20 -20.46
CA SER A 168 -10.09 -8.47 -20.45
C SER A 168 -9.76 -9.30 -21.68
N MET A 169 -9.85 -10.63 -21.56
CA MET A 169 -9.56 -11.59 -22.63
C MET A 169 -10.39 -11.34 -23.90
N ALA A 170 -11.63 -10.85 -23.77
CA ALA A 170 -12.52 -10.58 -24.91
C ALA A 170 -12.00 -9.46 -25.85
N SER A 171 -11.23 -8.50 -25.32
CA SER A 171 -10.64 -7.44 -26.14
C SER A 171 -9.39 -7.91 -26.93
N ARG A 172 -8.77 -9.01 -26.52
CA ARG A 172 -7.52 -9.52 -27.13
C ARG A 172 -7.74 -10.09 -28.53
N GLU A 173 -8.92 -10.67 -28.78
CA GLU A 173 -9.26 -11.33 -30.04
C GLU A 173 -9.46 -10.34 -31.21
N GLN A 174 -9.85 -9.09 -30.94
CA GLN A 174 -10.02 -8.06 -31.98
C GLN A 174 -8.69 -7.56 -32.59
N SER A 175 -7.54 -7.93 -32.01
CA SER A 175 -6.20 -7.54 -32.51
C SER A 175 -5.49 -8.63 -33.34
N SER A 176 -6.11 -9.78 -33.57
CA SER A 176 -5.52 -10.86 -34.38
C SER A 176 -5.86 -10.72 -35.87
N GLY A 177 -5.46 -9.61 -36.48
CA GLY A 177 -5.43 -9.45 -37.93
C GLY A 177 -4.12 -10.05 -38.48
N THR A 178 -4.24 -11.15 -39.22
CA THR A 178 -3.18 -11.79 -40.00
C THR A 178 -2.44 -10.79 -40.90
N THR A 179 -1.15 -10.58 -40.70
CA THR A 179 -0.15 -10.34 -41.77
C THR A 179 1.26 -10.60 -41.21
N LEU A 180 1.89 -11.67 -41.70
CA LEU A 180 3.34 -11.81 -41.68
C LEU A 180 3.94 -10.66 -42.50
N MET A 181 4.57 -9.67 -41.86
CA MET A 181 5.79 -9.00 -42.34
C MET A 181 6.23 -7.88 -41.39
N ARG A 182 7.52 -7.96 -41.01
CA ARG A 182 8.38 -6.93 -40.40
C ARG A 182 8.09 -6.57 -38.92
N PRO A 183 9.14 -6.48 -38.05
CA PRO A 183 8.95 -5.97 -36.70
C PRO A 183 8.52 -4.49 -36.81
N PRO A 184 7.41 -4.07 -36.19
CA PRO A 184 7.08 -2.66 -36.12
C PRO A 184 8.20 -2.00 -35.31
N ARG A 185 8.86 -0.99 -35.88
CA ARG A 185 9.50 0.02 -35.04
C ARG A 185 8.36 0.62 -34.22
N ILE A 186 8.36 0.36 -32.91
CA ILE A 186 7.45 1.02 -31.97
C ILE A 186 7.87 2.48 -31.93
N LEU A 187 7.36 3.27 -32.88
CA LEU A 187 7.20 4.70 -32.67
C LEU A 187 6.07 4.83 -31.65
N PRO A 188 6.25 5.56 -30.55
CA PRO A 188 5.15 5.85 -29.65
C PRO A 188 4.04 6.51 -30.49
N SER A 189 2.89 5.86 -30.58
CA SER A 189 1.71 6.41 -31.21
C SER A 189 1.40 7.75 -30.53
N SER A 190 1.40 8.83 -31.30
CA SER A 190 1.23 10.21 -30.84
C SER A 190 -0.15 10.51 -30.23
N ASP A 191 -1.05 9.53 -30.17
CA ASP A 191 -2.46 9.67 -29.75
C ASP A 191 -2.79 9.01 -28.40
N ALA A 192 -1.79 8.52 -27.64
CA ALA A 192 -2.06 8.16 -26.25
C ALA A 192 -2.29 9.45 -25.45
N PRO A 193 -3.44 9.65 -24.78
CA PRO A 193 -3.62 10.83 -23.93
C PRO A 193 -2.51 10.83 -22.88
N GLN A 194 -1.62 11.83 -22.98
CA GLN A 194 -0.41 11.90 -22.15
C GLN A 194 -0.73 12.17 -20.66
N ASP A 195 -1.98 12.49 -20.35
CA ASP A 195 -2.45 12.90 -19.03
C ASP A 195 -3.51 11.95 -18.45
N VAL A 196 -3.21 10.65 -18.40
CA VAL A 196 -4.06 9.72 -17.63
C VAL A 196 -3.75 9.89 -16.14
N PRO A 197 -4.72 10.28 -15.30
CA PRO A 197 -4.48 10.41 -13.87
C PRO A 197 -4.22 9.05 -13.23
N ALA A 198 -3.45 9.08 -12.15
CA ALA A 198 -3.16 7.90 -11.35
C ALA A 198 -3.59 8.12 -9.89
N THR A 199 -4.20 7.10 -9.30
CA THR A 199 -4.62 7.12 -7.90
C THR A 199 -3.73 6.20 -7.09
N PHE A 200 -3.09 6.75 -6.07
CA PHE A 200 -2.18 6.04 -5.17
C PHE A 200 -2.72 5.95 -3.74
N PHE A 201 -2.34 4.90 -3.02
CA PHE A 201 -2.56 4.75 -1.58
C PHE A 201 -1.22 4.51 -0.91
N ILE A 202 -0.87 5.38 0.05
CA ILE A 202 0.49 5.51 0.57
C ILE A 202 0.51 5.17 2.06
N PHE A 203 1.25 4.14 2.44
CA PHE A 203 1.35 3.68 3.83
C PHE A 203 2.69 4.09 4.46
N SER A 204 2.78 5.33 4.93
CA SER A 204 4.06 5.95 5.33
C SER A 204 4.52 5.66 6.77
N ASP A 205 3.65 5.10 7.62
CA ASP A 205 3.90 4.96 9.07
C ASP A 205 3.62 3.55 9.63
N LEU A 206 3.37 2.55 8.78
CA LEU A 206 3.14 1.17 9.21
C LEU A 206 4.38 0.62 9.93
N CYS A 207 4.23 0.16 11.17
CA CYS A 207 5.30 -0.44 11.97
C CYS A 207 4.88 -1.82 12.48
N VAL A 208 5.84 -2.76 12.53
CA VAL A 208 5.62 -4.11 13.06
C VAL A 208 6.33 -4.27 14.41
N ARG A 209 5.63 -4.83 15.40
CA ARG A 209 6.14 -4.90 16.79
C ARG A 209 7.08 -6.07 17.05
N THR A 210 6.88 -7.19 16.36
CA THR A 210 7.57 -8.46 16.60
C THR A 210 8.40 -8.85 15.38
N ALA A 211 9.58 -9.41 15.62
CA ALA A 211 10.42 -9.95 14.56
C ALA A 211 9.77 -11.20 13.95
N GLY A 212 10.01 -11.45 12.66
CA GLY A 212 9.43 -12.55 11.92
C GLY A 212 9.30 -12.27 10.43
N TRP A 213 8.77 -13.24 9.70
CA TRP A 213 8.40 -13.10 8.29
C TRP A 213 6.92 -12.79 8.18
N TYR A 214 6.60 -11.78 7.36
CA TYR A 214 5.24 -11.31 7.19
C TYR A 214 4.95 -10.95 5.74
N ARG A 215 3.66 -10.85 5.42
CA ARG A 215 3.15 -10.24 4.21
C ARG A 215 2.00 -9.29 4.55
N LEU A 216 1.82 -8.25 3.75
CA LEU A 216 0.71 -7.31 3.87
C LEU A 216 -0.40 -7.71 2.91
N ARG A 217 -1.65 -7.55 3.36
CA ARG A 217 -2.84 -7.62 2.52
C ARG A 217 -3.47 -6.24 2.46
N PHE A 218 -3.68 -5.75 1.26
CA PHE A 218 -4.34 -4.48 0.98
C PHE A 218 -5.73 -4.77 0.43
N ARG A 219 -6.77 -4.26 1.09
CA ARG A 219 -8.16 -4.39 0.67
C ARG A 219 -8.74 -3.04 0.31
N LEU A 220 -9.24 -2.91 -0.90
CA LEU A 220 -10.00 -1.75 -1.34
C LEU A 220 -11.43 -1.85 -0.82
N VAL A 221 -11.91 -0.80 -0.18
CA VAL A 221 -13.28 -0.65 0.32
C VAL A 221 -13.85 0.68 -0.12
N ASP A 222 -15.16 0.74 -0.33
CA ASP A 222 -15.91 1.99 -0.47
C ASP A 222 -16.55 2.33 0.87
N VAL A 223 -16.22 3.52 1.40
CA VAL A 223 -16.70 3.97 2.71
C VAL A 223 -18.21 4.26 2.69
N GLN A 224 -18.72 4.87 1.63
CA GLN A 224 -20.16 5.18 1.53
C GLN A 224 -20.98 3.91 1.39
N GLU A 225 -20.49 2.93 0.64
CA GLU A 225 -21.16 1.64 0.56
C GLU A 225 -21.15 0.91 1.91
N THR A 226 -20.05 1.02 2.65
CA THR A 226 -19.93 0.49 4.01
C THR A 226 -20.99 1.08 4.93
N GLU A 227 -21.19 2.40 4.88
CA GLU A 227 -22.20 3.10 5.68
C GLU A 227 -23.64 2.68 5.31
N LYS A 228 -23.91 2.48 4.02
CA LYS A 228 -25.24 2.10 3.51
C LYS A 228 -25.63 0.67 3.87
N LEU A 229 -24.72 -0.29 3.70
CA LEU A 229 -25.01 -1.72 3.89
C LEU A 229 -24.71 -2.21 5.30
N GLY A 230 -23.99 -1.44 6.12
CA GLY A 230 -23.48 -1.88 7.42
C GLY A 230 -22.39 -2.97 7.33
N ILE A 231 -21.93 -3.27 6.11
CA ILE A 231 -20.92 -4.28 5.78
C ILE A 231 -19.91 -3.60 4.86
N SER A 232 -18.61 -3.86 5.03
CA SER A 232 -17.56 -3.35 4.13
C SER A 232 -17.22 -4.35 3.02
N PRO A 233 -17.87 -4.28 1.84
CA PRO A 233 -17.54 -5.16 0.73
C PRO A 233 -16.10 -4.93 0.28
N CYS A 234 -15.41 -6.03 -0.01
CA CYS A 234 -14.09 -5.98 -0.62
C CYS A 234 -14.26 -5.72 -2.13
N LEU A 235 -13.85 -4.56 -2.62
CA LEU A 235 -13.86 -4.27 -4.06
C LEU A 235 -12.77 -5.06 -4.77
N HIS A 236 -11.57 -5.04 -4.20
CA HIS A 236 -10.43 -5.82 -4.67
C HIS A 236 -9.41 -6.00 -3.54
N GLU A 237 -8.59 -7.05 -3.59
CA GLU A 237 -7.47 -7.22 -2.69
C GLU A 237 -6.17 -7.56 -3.43
N VAL A 238 -5.04 -7.11 -2.88
CA VAL A 238 -3.71 -7.49 -3.36
C VAL A 238 -2.80 -7.78 -2.17
N TRP A 239 -1.89 -8.73 -2.36
CA TRP A 239 -0.91 -9.13 -1.36
C TRP A 239 0.46 -8.58 -1.73
N SER A 240 1.22 -8.11 -0.74
CA SER A 240 2.64 -7.81 -0.92
C SER A 240 3.45 -9.09 -1.03
N GLN A 241 4.69 -8.95 -1.50
CA GLN A 241 5.72 -9.95 -1.25
C GLN A 241 5.97 -10.14 0.25
N SER A 242 6.52 -11.31 0.61
CA SER A 242 6.96 -11.56 1.97
C SER A 242 8.18 -10.70 2.30
N PHE A 243 8.19 -10.08 3.48
CA PHE A 243 9.28 -9.24 3.95
C PHE A 243 9.68 -9.61 5.38
N GLN A 244 10.95 -9.34 5.71
CA GLN A 244 11.51 -9.69 7.01
C GLN A 244 11.42 -8.52 7.99
N VAL A 245 10.91 -8.81 9.18
CA VAL A 245 10.96 -7.90 10.32
C VAL A 245 12.10 -8.35 11.22
N PHE A 246 13.16 -7.56 11.27
CA PHE A 246 14.38 -7.84 12.01
C PHE A 246 14.22 -7.50 13.48
N ALA A 247 14.93 -8.23 14.34
CA ALA A 247 15.19 -7.77 15.70
C ALA A 247 16.01 -6.47 15.66
N ALA A 248 15.97 -5.70 16.76
CA ALA A 248 16.62 -4.39 16.82
C ALA A 248 18.13 -4.41 16.49
N LYS A 249 18.82 -5.49 16.88
CA LYS A 249 20.26 -5.70 16.70
C LYS A 249 20.66 -6.12 15.28
N ASP A 250 19.76 -6.79 14.55
CA ASP A 250 20.04 -7.39 13.24
C ASP A 250 19.50 -6.51 12.09
N PHE A 251 18.87 -5.38 12.42
CA PHE A 251 18.27 -4.51 11.41
C PHE A 251 19.37 -3.75 10.64
N PRO A 252 19.45 -3.90 9.30
CA PRO A 252 20.52 -3.35 8.48
C PRO A 252 20.48 -1.81 8.33
N GLY A 253 19.49 -1.17 8.94
CA GLY A 253 19.25 0.26 8.81
C GLY A 253 18.17 0.57 7.78
N MET A 254 17.78 1.84 7.78
CA MET A 254 16.75 2.37 6.89
C MET A 254 17.40 2.66 5.52
N ARG A 255 16.76 2.27 4.43
CA ARG A 255 17.23 2.51 3.06
C ARG A 255 17.06 3.99 2.66
N PRO A 256 17.73 4.47 1.61
CA PRO A 256 17.40 5.74 0.98
C PRO A 256 15.94 5.74 0.49
N THR A 257 15.28 6.89 0.50
CA THR A 257 13.90 6.98 0.00
C THR A 257 13.87 6.63 -1.49
N PRO A 258 13.03 5.68 -1.95
CA PRO A 258 12.94 5.33 -3.36
C PRO A 258 12.42 6.48 -4.22
N TYR A 259 12.74 6.46 -5.51
CA TYR A 259 12.36 7.50 -6.48
C TYR A 259 10.86 7.79 -6.47
N LEU A 260 10.01 6.77 -6.58
CA LEU A 260 8.55 6.94 -6.57
C LEU A 260 8.07 7.69 -5.32
N ALA A 261 8.55 7.30 -4.14
CA ALA A 261 8.19 7.97 -2.89
C ALA A 261 8.70 9.42 -2.81
N ILE A 262 9.87 9.71 -3.40
CA ILE A 262 10.36 11.09 -3.53
C ILE A 262 9.39 11.92 -4.37
N ARG A 263 9.04 11.44 -5.57
CA ARG A 263 8.17 12.15 -6.49
C ARG A 263 6.76 12.35 -5.95
N LEU A 264 6.18 11.33 -5.31
CA LEU A 264 4.87 11.45 -4.67
C LEU A 264 4.86 12.52 -3.58
N LYS A 265 5.94 12.63 -2.79
CA LYS A 265 6.08 13.70 -1.81
C LYS A 265 6.23 15.07 -2.46
N ASP A 266 7.00 15.19 -3.52
CA ASP A 266 7.14 16.45 -4.27
C ASP A 266 5.80 16.91 -4.85
N LEU A 267 4.91 15.95 -5.18
CA LEU A 267 3.53 16.19 -5.61
C LEU A 267 2.55 16.46 -4.45
N GLY A 268 3.02 16.48 -3.20
CA GLY A 268 2.22 16.83 -2.03
C GLY A 268 1.76 15.68 -1.14
N ALA A 269 2.23 14.44 -1.36
CA ALA A 269 1.91 13.32 -0.47
C ALA A 269 2.46 13.56 0.95
N ILE A 270 1.60 13.43 1.95
CA ILE A 270 1.89 13.71 3.36
C ILE A 270 2.52 12.49 4.04
N GLY A 271 3.38 12.73 5.05
CA GLY A 271 3.91 11.68 5.94
C GLY A 271 5.17 10.96 5.42
N ILE A 272 5.57 11.17 4.16
CA ILE A 272 6.79 10.59 3.61
C ILE A 272 8.04 11.31 4.19
N LYS A 273 8.88 10.54 4.90
CA LYS A 273 10.18 11.00 5.43
C LYS A 273 11.27 10.80 4.38
N MET A 274 11.98 11.88 4.03
CA MET A 274 13.11 11.81 3.10
C MET A 274 14.35 11.29 3.81
N ARG A 275 15.07 10.40 3.14
CA ARG A 275 16.32 9.80 3.58
C ARG A 275 17.28 9.80 2.40
N GLU A 276 18.39 10.52 2.56
CA GLU A 276 19.44 10.53 1.56
C GLU A 276 20.35 9.31 1.70
N LYS A 277 21.00 8.93 0.60
CA LYS A 277 22.10 7.96 0.66
C LYS A 277 23.27 8.66 1.35
N GLU A 278 23.79 8.10 2.44
CA GLU A 278 24.98 8.64 3.10
C GLU A 278 26.09 8.84 2.06
N ARG A 279 26.40 10.12 1.76
CA ARG A 279 27.56 10.47 0.95
C ARG A 279 28.76 10.15 1.81
N GLY A 280 29.60 9.22 1.34
CA GLY A 280 30.79 8.77 2.05
C GLY A 280 31.56 9.94 2.66
N SER A 281 31.95 9.76 3.93
CA SER A 281 32.77 10.69 4.72
C SER A 281 33.75 11.47 3.85
N ARG A 282 33.61 12.80 3.79
CA ARG A 282 34.69 13.70 3.37
C ARG A 282 35.84 13.46 4.35
N GLN A 283 36.85 12.70 3.94
CA GLN A 283 38.13 12.63 4.63
C GLN A 283 38.58 14.06 4.90
N LYS A 284 38.68 14.38 6.19
CA LYS A 284 39.24 15.63 6.70
C LYS A 284 40.70 15.68 6.22
N ARG A 285 40.96 16.37 5.10
CA ARG A 285 42.34 16.74 4.72
C ARG A 285 42.84 17.66 5.83
N THR A 286 43.58 17.08 6.77
CA THR A 286 44.47 17.83 7.65
C THR A 286 45.51 18.48 6.76
N VAL A 287 45.31 19.77 6.46
CA VAL A 287 46.35 20.62 5.91
C VAL A 287 47.30 20.90 7.08
N GLN A 288 48.39 20.15 7.15
CA GLN A 288 49.49 20.47 8.05
C GLN A 288 50.31 21.56 7.37
N SER A 289 50.22 22.76 7.94
CA SER A 289 50.98 23.95 7.56
C SER A 289 52.48 23.68 7.66
N THR A 290 53.16 23.78 6.53
CA THR A 290 54.62 23.90 6.43
C THR A 290 55.05 25.23 7.06
N SER A 291 55.79 25.17 8.16
CA SER A 291 56.52 26.30 8.73
C SER A 291 57.96 26.24 8.26
N GLU A 292 58.27 26.98 7.19
CA GLU A 292 59.62 27.40 6.85
C GLU A 292 59.56 28.92 6.75
N ASP A 293 60.25 29.62 7.66
CA ASP A 293 60.93 30.89 7.38
C ASP A 293 61.80 31.24 8.59
N ASN A 294 63.09 30.95 8.43
CA ASN A 294 64.18 31.36 9.28
C ASN A 294 65.01 32.28 8.39
N ILE A 295 65.16 33.57 8.73
CA ILE A 295 66.29 34.48 8.41
C ILE A 295 65.97 35.82 9.10
N ASP A 296 66.70 36.11 10.18
CA ASP A 296 66.84 37.45 10.76
C ASP A 296 67.89 38.27 9.97
N PRO A 297 67.73 39.59 9.82
CA PRO A 297 68.75 40.43 9.20
C PRO A 297 69.84 40.87 10.20
N VAL A 298 71.06 40.85 9.68
CA VAL A 298 72.34 41.24 10.30
C VAL A 298 72.36 42.72 10.72
N CYS A 299 72.81 42.98 11.94
CA CYS A 299 73.38 44.25 12.37
C CYS A 299 74.91 44.18 12.21
N GLY A 300 75.50 45.16 11.52
CA GLY A 300 76.94 45.33 11.35
C GLY A 300 77.27 46.24 10.18
#